data_AF-A0A8J7QX78-F1
#
_entry.id   AF-A0A8J7QX78-F1
#
_cell.length_a   1.000
_cell.length_b   1.000
_cell.length_c   1.000
_cell.angle_alpha   90.00
_cell.angle_beta   90.00
_cell.angle_gamma   90.00
#
_symmetry.space_group_name_H-M   'P 1'
#
loop_
_entity.id
_entity.type
_entity.pdbx_description
1 polymer ?
#
loop_
_entity_poly.entity_id
_entity_poly.type
_entity_poly.pdbx_seq_one_letter_code
_entity_poly.pdbx_strand_id
1 'polypeptide(L)'
;MAEPSDLLNKFRKCVQEIEEMIGRLQDLARLVRSGEIPKEAAEPLKDEYMRGLLGHAERFFTLEDGLEAERARIRLELERHRSSKKTRALEARIGQIEDAFKSVNLQVELMTVKYYLMFLSSAMKRGEMTKEEFDKQRDVYRHFLDSVAERWAYQKNELNKGISGLEPQLESITSDLKELWVRHTVGEIPQAEYNSARTRLEEKLKSVESSIEKYRRYIDAVDARVFECYLLYTQPNPEVSFDFESITPPEELPKITDLEGKVKVGDELLTPQELYDRTLYQYSLIWGMGSASTKSNLEKDIRKLMEKGMTREQALVYLNESVRGKR
;
A
#
# COMPACT_ATOMS: atom_id res chain seq x y z
N MET A 1 -24.90 -15.75 -12.89
CA MET A 1 -23.64 -15.00 -12.71
C MET A 1 -23.99 -13.72 -11.98
N ALA A 2 -23.36 -13.47 -10.83
CA ALA A 2 -23.61 -12.24 -10.06
C ALA A 2 -23.25 -11.01 -10.90
N GLU A 3 -23.95 -9.90 -10.70
CA GLU A 3 -23.56 -8.65 -11.35
C GLU A 3 -22.15 -8.26 -10.88
N PRO A 4 -21.29 -7.74 -11.76
CA PRO A 4 -19.90 -7.47 -11.40
C PRO A 4 -19.69 -6.46 -10.27
N SER A 5 -20.64 -5.54 -10.08
CA SER A 5 -20.67 -4.62 -8.94
C SER A 5 -20.87 -5.38 -7.61
N ASP A 6 -21.67 -6.45 -7.64
CA ASP A 6 -21.90 -7.33 -6.49
C ASP A 6 -20.63 -8.09 -6.08
N LEU A 7 -19.82 -8.53 -7.06
CA LEU A 7 -18.56 -9.23 -6.78
C LEU A 7 -17.54 -8.31 -6.08
N LEU A 8 -17.38 -7.07 -6.55
CA LEU A 8 -16.50 -6.08 -5.91
C LEU A 8 -16.94 -5.74 -4.48
N ASN A 9 -18.25 -5.57 -4.27
CA ASN A 9 -18.77 -5.28 -2.93
C ASN A 9 -18.59 -6.44 -1.98
N LYS A 10 -18.81 -7.68 -2.45
CA LYS A 10 -18.52 -8.90 -1.68
C LYS A 10 -17.05 -9.02 -1.33
N PHE A 11 -16.16 -8.73 -2.28
CA PHE A 11 -14.71 -8.74 -2.05
C PHE A 11 -14.31 -7.73 -0.96
N ARG A 12 -14.71 -6.47 -1.09
CA ARG A 12 -14.42 -5.42 -0.09
C ARG A 12 -14.96 -5.78 1.30
N LYS A 13 -16.19 -6.28 1.36
CA LYS A 13 -16.78 -6.75 2.61
C LYS A 13 -15.99 -7.91 3.22
N CYS A 14 -15.54 -8.85 2.38
CA CYS A 14 -14.73 -9.98 2.84
C CYS A 14 -13.39 -9.51 3.43
N VAL A 15 -12.72 -8.55 2.79
CA VAL A 15 -11.49 -7.94 3.30
C VAL A 15 -11.74 -7.29 4.66
N GLN A 16 -12.81 -6.48 4.79
CA GLN A 16 -13.16 -5.85 6.05
C GLN A 16 -13.41 -6.89 7.17
N GLU A 17 -14.13 -7.98 6.87
CA GLU A 17 -14.40 -9.05 7.83
C GLU A 17 -13.09 -9.76 8.27
N ILE A 18 -12.12 -9.95 7.37
CA ILE A 18 -10.79 -10.47 7.70
C ILE A 18 -10.05 -9.52 8.64
N GLU A 19 -10.04 -8.22 8.32
CA GLU A 19 -9.39 -7.19 9.14
C GLU A 19 -9.98 -7.14 10.55
N GLU A 20 -11.32 -7.18 10.67
CA GLU A 20 -12.01 -7.22 11.95
C GLU A 20 -11.66 -8.47 12.75
N MET A 21 -11.57 -9.65 12.12
CA MET A 21 -11.19 -10.89 12.81
C MET A 21 -9.74 -10.86 13.29
N ILE A 22 -8.82 -10.36 12.47
CA ILE A 22 -7.41 -10.19 12.88
C ILE A 22 -7.31 -9.20 14.04
N GLY A 23 -8.06 -8.10 14.00
CA GLY A 23 -8.13 -7.13 15.10
C GLY A 23 -8.61 -7.78 16.41
N ARG A 24 -9.69 -8.57 16.35
CA ARG A 24 -10.21 -9.31 17.52
C ARG A 24 -9.20 -10.31 18.07
N LEU A 25 -8.47 -11.03 17.22
CA LEU A 25 -7.40 -11.95 17.63
C LEU A 25 -6.25 -11.20 18.33
N GLN A 26 -5.86 -10.04 17.81
CA GLN A 26 -4.81 -9.21 18.41
C GLN A 26 -5.23 -8.61 19.74
N ASP A 27 -6.46 -8.12 19.85
CA ASP A 27 -7.04 -7.62 21.11
C ASP A 27 -7.11 -8.74 22.15
N LEU A 28 -7.57 -9.93 21.77
CA LEU A 28 -7.59 -11.10 22.65
C LEU A 28 -6.18 -11.45 23.15
N ALA A 29 -5.18 -11.48 22.25
CA ALA A 29 -3.80 -11.71 22.62
C ALA A 29 -3.23 -10.62 23.54
N ARG A 30 -3.61 -9.35 23.34
CA ARG A 30 -3.24 -8.24 24.23
C ARG A 30 -3.79 -8.45 25.63
N LEU A 31 -5.07 -8.79 25.77
CA LEU A 31 -5.72 -9.01 27.08
C LEU A 31 -5.10 -10.19 27.84
N VAL A 32 -4.73 -11.26 27.13
CA VAL A 32 -4.00 -12.39 27.76
C VAL A 32 -2.62 -11.94 28.23
N ARG A 33 -1.86 -11.20 27.41
CA ARG A 33 -0.52 -10.71 27.77
C ARG A 33 -0.52 -9.69 28.92
N SER A 34 -1.55 -8.84 29.01
CA SER A 34 -1.69 -7.91 30.13
C SER A 34 -2.14 -8.60 31.43
N GLY A 35 -2.55 -9.86 31.36
CA GLY A 35 -3.09 -10.62 32.49
C GLY A 35 -4.53 -10.24 32.86
N GLU A 36 -5.22 -9.47 32.00
CA GLU A 36 -6.62 -9.08 32.21
C GLU A 36 -7.57 -10.28 32.08
N ILE A 37 -7.22 -11.27 31.26
CA ILE A 37 -7.93 -12.53 31.13
C ILE A 37 -6.97 -13.72 31.20
N PRO A 38 -7.37 -14.85 31.84
CA PRO A 38 -6.56 -16.05 31.86
C PRO A 38 -6.52 -16.71 30.47
N LYS A 39 -5.38 -17.32 30.13
CA LYS A 39 -5.14 -17.97 28.83
C LYS A 39 -6.18 -19.04 28.52
N GLU A 40 -6.56 -19.81 29.53
CA GLU A 40 -7.52 -20.91 29.44
C GLU A 40 -8.92 -20.42 29.05
N ALA A 41 -9.32 -19.22 29.50
CA ALA A 41 -10.61 -18.64 29.14
C ALA A 41 -10.60 -18.02 27.74
N ALA A 42 -9.43 -17.58 27.25
CA ALA A 42 -9.27 -16.99 25.93
C ALA A 42 -9.14 -18.04 24.82
N GLU A 43 -8.67 -19.25 25.12
CA GLU A 43 -8.38 -20.30 24.14
C GLU A 43 -9.60 -20.68 23.27
N PRO A 44 -10.83 -20.87 23.80
CA PRO A 44 -12.00 -21.17 22.98
C PRO A 44 -12.37 -20.05 22.00
N LEU A 45 -12.21 -18.79 22.41
CA LEU A 45 -12.47 -17.62 21.56
C LEU A 45 -11.42 -17.50 20.47
N LYS A 46 -10.15 -17.79 20.78
CA LYS A 46 -9.08 -17.86 19.79
C LYS A 46 -9.43 -18.87 18.71
N ASP A 47 -9.82 -20.08 19.08
CA ASP A 47 -10.20 -21.12 18.12
C ASP A 47 -11.43 -20.74 17.28
N GLU A 48 -12.43 -20.07 17.87
CA GLU A 48 -13.58 -19.55 17.16
C GLU A 48 -13.19 -18.49 16.12
N TYR A 49 -12.42 -17.48 16.52
CA TYR A 49 -11.96 -16.42 15.63
C TYR A 49 -11.06 -16.95 14.52
N MET A 50 -10.23 -17.94 14.83
CA MET A 50 -9.38 -18.61 13.83
C MET A 50 -10.23 -19.36 12.81
N ARG A 51 -11.19 -20.18 13.25
CA ARG A 51 -12.13 -20.85 12.31
C ARG A 51 -12.89 -19.85 11.45
N GLY A 52 -13.32 -18.72 12.03
CA GLY A 52 -13.92 -17.61 11.29
C GLY A 52 -12.97 -17.05 10.24
N LEU A 53 -11.73 -16.74 10.63
CA LEU A 53 -10.69 -16.22 9.74
C LEU A 53 -10.39 -17.18 8.58
N LEU A 54 -10.31 -18.49 8.83
CA LEU A 54 -10.14 -19.49 7.77
C LEU A 54 -11.28 -19.43 6.75
N GLY A 55 -12.53 -19.41 7.23
CA GLY A 55 -13.70 -19.31 6.35
C GLY A 55 -13.73 -18.01 5.54
N HIS A 56 -13.30 -16.90 6.15
CA HIS A 56 -13.17 -15.63 5.42
C HIS A 56 -12.03 -15.67 4.39
N ALA A 57 -10.90 -16.31 4.69
CA ALA A 57 -9.77 -16.46 3.77
C ALA A 57 -10.17 -17.30 2.54
N GLU A 58 -10.84 -18.44 2.72
CA GLU A 58 -11.32 -19.27 1.62
C GLU A 58 -12.28 -18.51 0.69
N ARG A 59 -13.21 -17.75 1.28
CA ARG A 59 -14.10 -16.87 0.52
C ARG A 59 -13.34 -15.76 -0.18
N PHE A 60 -12.32 -15.18 0.45
CA PHE A 60 -11.47 -14.16 -0.16
C PHE A 60 -10.83 -14.70 -1.44
N PHE A 61 -10.27 -15.92 -1.44
CA PHE A 61 -9.72 -16.55 -2.65
C PHE A 61 -10.76 -16.75 -3.73
N THR A 62 -11.93 -17.26 -3.36
CA THR A 62 -13.01 -17.46 -4.33
C THR A 62 -13.43 -16.15 -4.99
N LEU A 63 -13.44 -15.05 -4.23
CA LEU A 63 -13.78 -13.72 -4.73
C LEU A 63 -12.65 -13.11 -5.55
N GLU A 64 -11.40 -13.30 -5.13
CA GLU A 64 -10.18 -12.88 -5.85
C GLU A 64 -10.09 -13.56 -7.22
N ASP A 65 -10.22 -14.89 -7.28
CA ASP A 65 -10.22 -15.66 -8.53
C ASP A 65 -11.34 -15.19 -9.47
N GLY A 66 -12.53 -14.92 -8.92
CA GLY A 66 -13.65 -14.37 -9.68
C GLY A 66 -13.35 -12.99 -10.26
N LEU A 67 -12.70 -12.11 -9.49
CA LEU A 67 -12.31 -10.78 -9.94
C LEU A 67 -11.22 -10.83 -11.00
N GLU A 68 -10.24 -11.72 -10.84
CA GLU A 68 -9.17 -11.90 -11.82
C GLU A 68 -9.69 -12.49 -13.14
N ALA A 69 -10.60 -13.46 -13.07
CA ALA A 69 -11.28 -14.01 -14.24
C ALA A 69 -12.09 -12.92 -14.99
N GLU A 70 -12.80 -12.07 -14.26
CA GLU A 70 -13.53 -10.95 -14.86
C GLU A 70 -12.58 -9.90 -15.44
N ARG A 71 -11.45 -9.61 -14.77
CA ARG A 71 -10.40 -8.72 -15.29
C ARG A 71 -9.83 -9.25 -16.61
N ALA A 72 -9.49 -10.53 -16.67
CA ALA A 72 -8.97 -11.18 -17.88
C ALA A 72 -10.00 -11.14 -19.02
N ARG A 73 -11.27 -11.40 -18.71
CA ARG A 73 -12.37 -11.27 -19.68
C ARG A 73 -12.49 -9.84 -20.24
N ILE A 74 -12.47 -8.84 -19.37
CA ILE A 74 -12.56 -7.43 -19.78
C ILE A 74 -11.37 -7.04 -20.67
N ARG A 75 -10.15 -7.50 -20.34
CA ARG A 75 -8.95 -7.27 -21.17
C ARG A 75 -9.10 -7.86 -22.58
N LEU A 76 -9.61 -9.08 -22.70
CA LEU A 76 -9.92 -9.70 -24.00
C LEU A 76 -10.99 -8.93 -24.79
N GLU A 77 -12.01 -8.40 -24.11
CA GLU A 77 -13.04 -7.57 -24.76
C GLU A 77 -12.48 -6.23 -25.25
N LEU A 78 -11.56 -5.61 -24.50
CA LEU A 78 -10.86 -4.38 -24.89
C LEU A 78 -10.00 -4.60 -26.15
N GLU A 79 -9.26 -5.71 -26.23
CA GLU A 79 -8.46 -6.04 -27.41
C GLU A 79 -9.31 -6.22 -28.67
N ARG A 80 -10.51 -6.79 -28.52
CA ARG A 80 -11.48 -6.97 -29.62
C ARG A 80 -12.16 -5.68 -30.06
N HIS A 81 -12.28 -4.68 -29.18
CA HIS A 81 -13.04 -3.46 -29.43
C HIS A 81 -12.21 -2.19 -29.17
N ARG A 82 -11.20 -1.95 -30.02
CA ARG A 82 -10.23 -0.84 -29.88
C ARG A 82 -10.78 0.59 -30.05
N SER A 83 -12.05 0.82 -30.39
CA SER A 83 -12.50 2.17 -30.79
C SER A 83 -13.95 2.56 -30.44
N SER A 84 -14.52 2.03 -29.35
CA SER A 84 -15.94 2.32 -29.01
C SER A 84 -16.12 3.03 -27.66
N LYS A 85 -17.28 3.68 -27.45
CA LYS A 85 -17.67 4.18 -26.10
C LYS A 85 -17.66 3.08 -25.02
N LYS A 86 -17.74 1.80 -25.41
CA LYS A 86 -17.62 0.66 -24.47
C LYS A 86 -16.21 0.52 -23.90
N THR A 87 -15.17 0.96 -24.63
CA THR A 87 -13.76 0.90 -24.19
C THR A 87 -13.57 1.66 -22.88
N ARG A 88 -14.09 2.88 -22.76
CA ARG A 88 -14.00 3.67 -21.51
C ARG A 88 -14.69 3.03 -20.31
N ALA A 89 -15.84 2.39 -20.53
CA ALA A 89 -16.58 1.73 -19.45
C ALA A 89 -15.84 0.47 -18.97
N LEU A 90 -15.23 -0.28 -19.88
CA LEU A 90 -14.40 -1.45 -19.59
C LEU A 90 -13.10 -1.05 -18.87
N GLU A 91 -12.43 0.02 -19.32
CA GLU A 91 -11.25 0.58 -18.66
C GLU A 91 -11.55 1.06 -17.23
N ALA A 92 -12.62 1.84 -17.05
CA ALA A 92 -13.05 2.29 -15.73
C ALA A 92 -13.29 1.12 -14.78
N ARG A 93 -13.77 -0.01 -15.31
CA ARG A 93 -14.06 -1.21 -14.54
C ARG A 93 -12.82 -2.02 -14.20
N ILE A 94 -11.83 -2.10 -15.10
CA ILE A 94 -10.50 -2.60 -14.74
C ILE A 94 -9.93 -1.75 -13.60
N GLY A 95 -10.04 -0.43 -13.70
CA GLY A 95 -9.61 0.49 -12.64
C GLY A 95 -10.25 0.16 -11.29
N GLN A 96 -11.57 -0.06 -11.24
CA GLN A 96 -12.25 -0.45 -9.99
C GLN A 96 -11.77 -1.78 -9.39
N ILE A 97 -11.42 -2.76 -10.24
CA ILE A 97 -10.87 -4.05 -9.80
C ILE A 97 -9.46 -3.83 -9.25
N GLU A 98 -8.62 -3.09 -9.98
CA GLU A 98 -7.25 -2.78 -9.55
C GLU A 98 -7.24 -1.95 -8.26
N ASP A 99 -8.15 -0.99 -8.10
CA ASP A 99 -8.31 -0.22 -6.88
C ASP A 99 -8.76 -1.10 -5.72
N ALA A 100 -9.67 -2.06 -5.95
CA ALA A 100 -10.08 -3.01 -4.93
C ALA A 100 -8.88 -3.87 -4.47
N PHE A 101 -8.08 -4.40 -5.40
CA PHE A 101 -6.86 -5.14 -5.06
C PHE A 101 -5.82 -4.28 -4.32
N LYS A 102 -5.60 -3.04 -4.76
CA LYS A 102 -4.68 -2.10 -4.09
C LYS A 102 -5.15 -1.70 -2.69
N SER A 103 -6.46 -1.70 -2.47
CA SER A 103 -7.02 -1.37 -1.16
C SER A 103 -6.81 -2.48 -0.12
N VAL A 104 -6.47 -3.71 -0.55
CA VAL A 104 -6.16 -4.78 0.38
C VAL A 104 -4.81 -4.50 1.03
N ASN A 105 -4.81 -4.42 2.34
CA ASN A 105 -3.59 -4.22 3.11
C ASN A 105 -2.73 -5.49 3.05
N LEU A 106 -1.58 -5.43 2.37
CA LEU A 106 -0.66 -6.56 2.22
C LEU A 106 -0.24 -7.16 3.58
N GLN A 107 -0.17 -6.34 4.63
CA GLN A 107 0.07 -6.84 5.98
C GLN A 107 -1.04 -7.76 6.46
N VAL A 108 -2.30 -7.42 6.20
CA VAL A 108 -3.47 -8.24 6.58
C VAL A 108 -3.44 -9.56 5.81
N GLU A 109 -3.08 -9.53 4.52
CA GLU A 109 -2.88 -10.74 3.73
C GLU A 109 -1.80 -11.63 4.35
N LEU A 110 -0.60 -11.09 4.59
CA LEU A 110 0.53 -11.83 5.19
C LEU A 110 0.23 -12.35 6.61
N MET A 111 -0.58 -11.64 7.39
CA MET A 111 -1.03 -12.12 8.70
C MET A 111 -2.06 -13.25 8.56
N THR A 112 -3.00 -13.13 7.62
CA THR A 112 -3.94 -14.20 7.29
C THR A 112 -3.18 -15.45 6.85
N VAL A 113 -2.21 -15.27 5.96
CA VAL A 113 -1.24 -16.26 5.51
C VAL A 113 -0.60 -16.93 6.75
N LYS A 114 0.11 -16.18 7.59
CA LYS A 114 0.80 -16.72 8.75
C LYS A 114 -0.13 -17.50 9.70
N TYR A 115 -1.25 -16.89 10.09
CA TYR A 115 -2.20 -17.48 11.04
C TYR A 115 -2.85 -18.76 10.51
N TYR A 116 -3.17 -18.80 9.22
CA TYR A 116 -3.74 -19.98 8.57
C TYR A 116 -2.79 -21.19 8.69
N LEU A 117 -1.51 -21.03 8.34
CA LEU A 117 -0.54 -22.14 8.46
C LEU A 117 -0.31 -22.59 9.89
N MET A 118 -0.21 -21.64 10.82
CA MET A 118 -0.01 -21.96 12.23
C MET A 118 -1.22 -22.73 12.80
N PHE A 119 -2.44 -22.37 12.36
CA PHE A 119 -3.65 -23.10 12.71
C PHE A 119 -3.63 -24.52 12.15
N LEU A 120 -3.36 -24.69 10.85
CA LEU A 120 -3.29 -26.03 10.23
C LEU A 120 -2.26 -26.92 10.94
N SER A 121 -1.08 -26.35 11.20
CA SER A 121 0.00 -27.07 11.89
C SER A 121 -0.42 -27.47 13.30
N SER A 122 -1.18 -26.63 14.00
CA SER A 122 -1.69 -26.94 15.34
C SER A 122 -2.80 -28.00 15.31
N ALA A 123 -3.74 -27.91 14.36
CA ALA A 123 -4.80 -28.91 14.18
C ALA A 123 -4.22 -30.30 13.85
N MET A 124 -3.18 -30.33 12.99
CA MET A 124 -2.45 -31.57 12.67
C MET A 124 -1.80 -32.19 13.92
N LYS A 125 -1.15 -31.38 14.77
CA LYS A 125 -0.54 -31.86 16.04
C LYS A 125 -1.58 -32.42 17.01
N ARG A 126 -2.77 -31.80 17.07
CA ARG A 126 -3.88 -32.25 17.92
C ARG A 126 -4.59 -33.49 17.38
N GLY A 127 -4.27 -33.93 16.15
CA GLY A 127 -4.95 -35.05 15.49
C GLY A 127 -6.37 -34.70 15.03
N GLU A 128 -6.70 -33.42 14.91
CA GLU A 128 -8.00 -32.94 14.42
C GLU A 128 -8.12 -32.97 12.89
N MET A 129 -6.99 -33.21 12.21
CA MET A 129 -6.89 -33.19 10.76
C MET A 129 -6.00 -34.35 10.30
N THR A 130 -6.42 -35.04 9.25
CA THR A 130 -5.61 -36.07 8.60
C THR A 130 -4.46 -35.46 7.81
N LYS A 131 -3.42 -36.25 7.53
CA LYS A 131 -2.29 -35.79 6.71
C LYS A 131 -2.73 -35.37 5.30
N GLU A 132 -3.66 -36.11 4.70
CA GLU A 132 -4.18 -35.81 3.35
C GLU A 132 -4.95 -34.49 3.32
N GLU A 133 -5.78 -34.22 4.33
CA GLU A 133 -6.46 -32.92 4.48
C GLU A 133 -5.47 -31.79 4.71
N PHE A 134 -4.45 -32.02 5.53
CA PHE A 134 -3.39 -31.04 5.78
C PHE A 134 -2.63 -30.71 4.49
N ASP A 135 -2.18 -31.71 3.74
CA ASP A 135 -1.44 -31.52 2.49
C ASP A 135 -2.31 -30.80 1.45
N LYS A 136 -3.60 -31.14 1.34
CA LYS A 136 -4.55 -30.44 0.46
C LYS A 136 -4.72 -28.96 0.83
N GLN A 137 -4.93 -28.66 2.11
CA GLN A 137 -5.09 -27.27 2.57
C GLN A 137 -3.77 -26.48 2.46
N ARG A 138 -2.64 -27.15 2.65
CA ARG A 138 -1.31 -26.59 2.44
C ARG A 138 -1.05 -26.25 0.97
N ASP A 139 -1.55 -27.02 0.01
CA ASP A 139 -1.44 -26.68 -1.41
C ASP A 139 -2.29 -25.47 -1.79
N VAL A 140 -3.53 -25.37 -1.29
CA VAL A 140 -4.37 -24.17 -1.44
C VAL A 140 -3.62 -22.95 -0.91
N TYR A 141 -2.97 -23.11 0.25
CA TYR A 141 -2.18 -22.07 0.85
C TYR A 141 -0.95 -21.66 0.04
N ARG A 142 -0.27 -22.61 -0.59
CA ARG A 142 0.86 -22.31 -1.47
C ARG A 142 0.45 -21.35 -2.58
N HIS A 143 -0.67 -21.62 -3.22
CA HIS A 143 -1.20 -20.74 -4.26
C HIS A 143 -1.51 -19.34 -3.74
N PHE A 144 -2.02 -19.22 -2.51
CA PHE A 144 -2.22 -17.92 -1.89
C PHE A 144 -0.91 -17.18 -1.65
N LEU A 145 0.08 -17.86 -1.06
CA LEU A 145 1.38 -17.26 -0.77
C LEU A 145 2.07 -16.81 -2.06
N ASP A 146 2.00 -17.60 -3.13
CA ASP A 146 2.52 -17.24 -4.45
C ASP A 146 1.80 -15.99 -5.01
N SER A 147 0.47 -15.91 -4.90
CA SER A 147 -0.32 -14.75 -5.32
C SER A 147 0.03 -13.47 -4.54
N VAL A 148 0.23 -13.59 -3.22
CA VAL A 148 0.69 -12.49 -2.35
C VAL A 148 2.12 -12.07 -2.72
N ALA A 149 3.01 -13.03 -2.98
CA ALA A 149 4.39 -12.76 -3.38
C ALA A 149 4.47 -12.06 -4.75
N GLU A 150 3.62 -12.43 -5.71
CA GLU A 150 3.52 -11.77 -7.01
C GLU A 150 3.05 -10.32 -6.87
N ARG A 151 1.99 -10.07 -6.08
CA ARG A 151 1.55 -8.71 -5.75
C ARG A 151 2.64 -7.90 -5.08
N TRP A 152 3.34 -8.51 -4.13
CA TRP A 152 4.45 -7.87 -3.44
C TRP A 152 5.57 -7.52 -4.41
N ALA A 153 5.97 -8.43 -5.30
CA ALA A 153 6.99 -8.17 -6.31
C ALA A 153 6.60 -6.97 -7.21
N TYR A 154 5.34 -6.87 -7.60
CA TYR A 154 4.83 -5.70 -8.33
C TYR A 154 4.96 -4.41 -7.52
N GLN A 155 4.46 -4.38 -6.27
CA GLN A 155 4.55 -3.20 -5.41
C GLN A 155 6.01 -2.81 -5.13
N LYS A 156 6.85 -3.78 -4.79
CA LYS A 156 8.29 -3.60 -4.55
C LYS A 156 8.99 -2.97 -5.75
N ASN A 157 8.64 -3.36 -6.97
CA ASN A 157 9.16 -2.74 -8.18
C ASN A 157 8.77 -1.26 -8.30
N GLU A 158 7.53 -0.88 -7.97
CA GLU A 158 7.11 0.52 -7.96
C GLU A 158 7.82 1.32 -6.86
N LEU A 159 8.00 0.76 -5.67
CA LEU A 159 8.77 1.40 -4.59
C LEU A 159 10.25 1.58 -4.97
N ASN A 160 10.86 0.58 -5.62
CA ASN A 160 12.22 0.67 -6.15
C ASN A 160 12.34 1.74 -7.24
N LYS A 161 11.35 1.88 -8.13
CA LYS A 161 11.30 3.02 -9.08
C LYS A 161 11.23 4.36 -8.35
N GLY A 162 10.47 4.44 -7.26
CA GLY A 162 10.42 5.60 -6.38
C GLY A 162 11.80 5.95 -5.80
N ILE A 163 12.53 4.95 -5.27
CA ILE A 163 13.92 5.10 -4.81
C ILE A 163 14.81 5.59 -5.95
N SER A 164 14.81 4.92 -7.10
CA SER A 164 15.63 5.30 -8.26
C SER A 164 15.29 6.68 -8.83
N GLY A 165 14.06 7.18 -8.62
CA GLY A 165 13.69 8.55 -8.98
C GLY A 165 14.21 9.62 -8.01
N LEU A 166 14.51 9.23 -6.77
CA LEU A 166 15.08 10.11 -5.74
C LEU A 166 16.62 10.12 -5.77
N GLU A 167 17.26 9.04 -6.21
CA GLU A 167 18.73 8.92 -6.30
C GLU A 167 19.39 10.05 -7.13
N PRO A 168 18.89 10.43 -8.33
CA PRO A 168 19.45 11.56 -9.07
C PRO A 168 19.32 12.91 -8.34
N GLN A 169 18.26 13.09 -7.55
CA GLN A 169 18.09 14.31 -6.75
C GLN A 169 19.10 14.35 -5.61
N LEU A 170 19.33 13.22 -4.95
CA LEU A 170 20.36 13.06 -3.92
C LEU A 170 21.75 13.41 -4.48
N GLU A 171 22.10 12.88 -5.66
CA GLU A 171 23.36 13.15 -6.35
C GLU A 171 23.49 14.62 -6.74
N SER A 172 22.43 15.22 -7.29
CA SER A 172 22.39 16.65 -7.66
C SER A 172 22.61 17.55 -6.44
N ILE A 173 21.87 17.34 -5.35
CA ILE A 173 22.00 18.15 -4.12
C ILE A 173 23.41 18.00 -3.53
N THR A 174 23.97 16.78 -3.57
CA THR A 174 25.33 16.52 -3.11
C THR A 174 26.37 17.24 -3.97
N SER A 175 26.16 17.29 -5.29
CA SER A 175 26.99 18.07 -6.22
C SER A 175 26.90 19.56 -5.93
N ASP A 176 25.69 20.09 -5.74
CA ASP A 176 25.45 21.50 -5.43
C ASP A 176 26.12 21.91 -4.11
N LEU A 177 26.06 21.05 -3.08
CA LEU A 177 26.75 21.28 -1.80
C LEU A 177 28.27 21.35 -1.98
N LYS A 178 28.85 20.47 -2.81
CA LYS A 178 30.29 20.49 -3.12
C LYS A 178 30.68 21.75 -3.89
N GLU A 179 29.92 22.12 -4.90
CA GLU A 179 30.16 23.35 -5.67
C GLU A 179 30.06 24.59 -4.77
N LEU A 180 29.01 24.67 -3.93
CA LEU A 180 28.80 25.74 -2.98
C LEU A 180 30.00 25.88 -2.02
N TRP A 181 30.53 24.76 -1.53
CA TRP A 181 31.73 24.75 -0.69
C TRP A 181 32.97 25.24 -1.44
N VAL A 182 33.18 24.83 -2.69
CA VAL A 182 34.31 25.31 -3.52
C VAL A 182 34.22 26.83 -3.73
N ARG A 183 33.06 27.34 -4.16
CA ARG A 183 32.85 28.78 -4.38
C ARG A 183 33.10 29.62 -3.13
N HIS A 184 32.67 29.13 -1.97
CA HIS A 184 32.96 29.77 -0.69
C HIS A 184 34.46 29.78 -0.39
N THR A 185 35.13 28.64 -0.60
CA THR A 185 36.56 28.47 -0.31
C THR A 185 37.43 29.40 -1.17
N VAL A 186 37.06 29.63 -2.45
CA VAL A 186 37.77 30.57 -3.33
C VAL A 186 37.38 32.03 -3.13
N GLY A 187 36.44 32.32 -2.22
CA GLY A 187 36.00 33.67 -1.88
C GLY A 187 34.97 34.30 -2.83
N GLU A 188 34.34 33.52 -3.71
CA GLU A 188 33.29 34.01 -4.63
C GLU A 188 31.99 34.36 -3.91
N ILE A 189 31.68 33.66 -2.81
CA ILE A 189 30.47 33.88 -2.02
C ILE A 189 30.80 34.24 -0.55
N PRO A 190 30.14 35.24 0.05
CA PRO A 190 30.32 35.57 1.46
C PRO A 190 29.87 34.44 2.40
N GLN A 191 30.45 34.39 3.61
CA GLN A 191 30.12 33.39 4.64
C GLN A 191 28.62 33.31 4.95
N ALA A 192 27.94 34.45 5.03
CA ALA A 192 26.52 34.51 5.36
C ALA A 192 25.65 33.85 4.27
N GLU A 193 25.98 34.09 3.00
CA GLU A 193 25.28 33.49 1.86
C GLU A 193 25.55 32.00 1.76
N TYR A 194 26.82 31.59 1.93
CA TYR A 194 27.22 30.18 2.01
C TYR A 194 26.42 29.42 3.08
N ASN A 195 26.40 29.93 4.32
CA ASN A 195 25.70 29.28 5.42
C ASN A 195 24.21 29.12 5.13
N SER A 196 23.56 30.16 4.61
CA SER A 196 22.13 30.12 4.27
C SER A 196 21.81 29.10 3.17
N ALA A 197 22.58 29.13 2.07
CA ALA A 197 22.42 28.20 0.96
C ALA A 197 22.70 26.75 1.37
N ARG A 198 23.74 26.54 2.20
CA ARG A 198 24.12 25.25 2.74
C ARG A 198 23.01 24.64 3.58
N THR A 199 22.48 25.38 4.57
CA THR A 199 21.39 24.89 5.43
C THR A 199 20.20 24.43 4.60
N ARG A 200 19.80 25.22 3.59
CA ARG A 200 18.69 24.87 2.70
C ARG A 200 18.96 23.60 1.89
N LEU A 201 20.18 23.41 1.39
CA LEU A 201 20.55 22.20 0.65
C LEU A 201 20.65 20.98 1.57
N GLU A 202 21.19 21.12 2.78
CA GLU A 202 21.25 20.06 3.78
C GLU A 202 19.84 19.62 4.23
N GLU A 203 18.90 20.55 4.42
CA GLU A 203 17.51 20.23 4.71
C GLU A 203 16.84 19.42 3.58
N LYS A 204 17.09 19.81 2.32
CA LYS A 204 16.60 19.06 1.15
C LYS A 204 17.24 17.67 1.08
N LEU A 205 18.55 17.57 1.28
CA LEU A 205 19.28 16.31 1.30
C LEU A 205 18.67 15.36 2.33
N LYS A 206 18.52 15.82 3.58
CA LYS A 206 17.93 15.04 4.67
C LYS A 206 16.50 14.60 4.37
N SER A 207 15.71 15.42 3.69
CA SER A 207 14.36 15.08 3.27
C SER A 207 14.34 13.94 2.24
N VAL A 208 15.20 14.01 1.22
CA VAL A 208 15.35 12.96 0.20
C VAL A 208 15.86 11.66 0.82
N GLU A 209 16.92 11.72 1.64
CA GLU A 209 17.47 10.56 2.35
C GLU A 209 16.43 9.87 3.23
N SER A 210 15.66 10.65 4.01
CA SER A 210 14.58 10.15 4.84
C SER A 210 13.50 9.42 4.01
N SER A 211 13.21 9.93 2.81
CA SER A 211 12.21 9.33 1.93
C SER A 211 12.69 8.00 1.35
N ILE A 212 13.95 7.93 0.90
CA ILE A 212 14.60 6.68 0.45
C ILE A 212 14.61 5.64 1.57
N GLU A 213 15.01 6.05 2.78
CA GLU A 213 15.08 5.17 3.95
C GLU A 213 13.70 4.62 4.33
N LYS A 214 12.64 5.43 4.26
CA LYS A 214 11.27 4.97 4.48
C LYS A 214 10.86 3.89 3.47
N TYR A 215 11.15 4.07 2.18
CA TYR A 215 10.88 3.05 1.17
C TYR A 215 11.63 1.74 1.47
N ARG A 216 12.94 1.83 1.77
CA ARG A 216 13.77 0.65 2.07
C ARG A 216 13.27 -0.11 3.30
N ARG A 217 12.99 0.58 4.41
CA ARG A 217 12.44 -0.06 5.62
C ARG A 217 11.12 -0.77 5.35
N TYR A 218 10.24 -0.15 4.58
CA TYR A 218 8.98 -0.80 4.21
C TYR A 218 9.23 -2.07 3.37
N ILE A 219 10.12 -1.98 2.37
CA ILE A 219 10.50 -3.12 1.53
C ILE A 219 11.08 -4.26 2.39
N ASP A 220 12.06 -3.97 3.23
CA ASP A 220 12.75 -4.97 4.05
C ASP A 220 11.78 -5.65 5.02
N ALA A 221 10.88 -4.88 5.62
CA ALA A 221 9.94 -5.41 6.59
C ALA A 221 8.84 -6.29 5.93
N VAL A 222 8.39 -5.95 4.73
CA VAL A 222 7.48 -6.82 3.96
C VAL A 222 8.21 -8.05 3.42
N ASP A 223 9.42 -7.90 2.88
CA ASP A 223 10.27 -9.01 2.43
C ASP A 223 10.49 -10.03 3.55
N ALA A 224 10.81 -9.57 4.76
CA ALA A 224 11.01 -10.43 5.92
C ALA A 224 9.75 -11.24 6.27
N ARG A 225 8.56 -10.63 6.16
CA ARG A 225 7.27 -11.31 6.41
C ARG A 225 6.92 -12.31 5.32
N VAL A 226 7.12 -11.95 4.05
CA VAL A 226 6.95 -12.89 2.92
C VAL A 226 7.87 -14.09 3.11
N PHE A 227 9.14 -13.84 3.45
CA PHE A 227 10.12 -14.88 3.74
C PHE A 227 9.71 -15.75 4.93
N GLU A 228 9.23 -15.17 6.03
CA GLU A 228 8.70 -15.90 7.18
C GLU A 228 7.56 -16.84 6.77
N CYS A 229 6.64 -16.37 5.93
CA CYS A 229 5.53 -17.20 5.44
C CYS A 229 6.02 -18.38 4.58
N TYR A 230 7.01 -18.16 3.70
CA TYR A 230 7.63 -19.25 2.94
C TYR A 230 8.41 -20.21 3.83
N LEU A 231 9.06 -19.71 4.88
CA LEU A 231 9.76 -20.56 5.85
C LEU A 231 8.76 -21.46 6.59
N LEU A 232 7.64 -20.90 7.08
CA LEU A 232 6.57 -21.66 7.72
C LEU A 232 5.97 -22.71 6.77
N TYR A 233 5.82 -22.38 5.48
CA TYR A 233 5.32 -23.30 4.48
C TYR A 233 6.29 -24.46 4.18
N THR A 234 7.58 -24.16 4.05
CA THR A 234 8.61 -25.15 3.65
C THR A 234 9.06 -26.03 4.81
N GLN A 235 9.16 -25.44 6.00
CA GLN A 235 9.54 -26.11 7.23
C GLN A 235 8.40 -25.95 8.24
N PRO A 236 7.29 -26.71 8.07
CA PRO A 236 6.23 -26.70 9.06
C PRO A 236 6.80 -27.29 10.35
N ASN A 237 7.29 -26.41 11.24
CA ASN A 237 7.92 -26.85 12.46
C ASN A 237 6.83 -27.37 13.41
N PRO A 238 6.83 -28.69 13.73
CA PRO A 238 5.84 -29.26 14.62
C PRO A 238 5.99 -28.79 16.07
N GLU A 239 6.93 -27.91 16.39
CA GLU A 239 7.07 -27.29 17.72
C GLU A 239 6.54 -25.85 17.79
N VAL A 240 6.29 -25.18 16.66
CA VAL A 240 5.67 -23.84 16.68
C VAL A 240 4.22 -23.98 17.11
N SER A 241 3.92 -23.75 18.39
CA SER A 241 2.57 -23.65 18.91
C SER A 241 1.95 -22.33 18.46
N PHE A 242 0.71 -22.37 17.99
CA PHE A 242 -0.08 -21.16 17.85
C PHE A 242 -0.58 -20.69 19.22
N ASP A 243 0.29 -20.00 19.97
CA ASP A 243 -0.03 -19.40 21.25
C ASP A 243 -0.23 -17.88 21.11
N PHE A 244 -0.77 -17.24 22.16
CA PHE A 244 -0.96 -15.79 22.18
C PHE A 244 0.35 -14.99 22.11
N GLU A 245 1.49 -15.63 22.36
CA GLU A 245 2.82 -15.03 22.25
C GLU A 245 3.21 -14.89 20.77
N SER A 246 2.82 -15.87 19.94
CA SER A 246 3.01 -15.86 18.48
C SER A 246 2.07 -14.88 17.74
N ILE A 247 0.97 -14.47 18.37
CA ILE A 247 0.06 -13.41 17.88
C ILE A 247 0.65 -12.06 18.26
N THR A 248 1.80 -11.71 17.70
CA THR A 248 2.39 -10.38 17.88
C THR A 248 1.57 -9.36 17.10
N PRO A 249 1.20 -8.22 17.71
CA PRO A 249 0.69 -7.11 16.92
C PRO A 249 1.79 -6.77 15.91
N PRO A 250 1.47 -6.69 14.62
CA PRO A 250 2.46 -6.38 13.62
C PRO A 250 3.11 -5.06 14.02
N GLU A 251 4.44 -5.03 14.02
CA GLU A 251 5.15 -3.76 14.01
C GLU A 251 4.50 -2.91 12.92
N GLU A 252 4.00 -1.72 13.28
CA GLU A 252 3.25 -0.88 12.36
C GLU A 252 4.16 -0.58 11.18
N LEU A 253 3.90 -1.24 10.05
CA LEU A 253 4.56 -0.86 8.82
C LEU A 253 4.09 0.56 8.49
N PRO A 254 4.99 1.44 8.00
CA PRO A 254 4.56 2.66 7.36
C PRO A 254 3.50 2.29 6.32
N LYS A 255 2.32 2.92 6.34
CA LYS A 255 1.37 2.67 5.26
C LYS A 255 2.01 3.12 3.96
N ILE A 256 1.71 2.46 2.84
CA ILE A 256 2.18 2.94 1.52
C ILE A 256 1.79 4.43 1.30
N THR A 257 0.64 4.85 1.82
CA THR A 257 0.18 6.26 1.80
C THR A 257 1.03 7.20 2.66
N ASP A 258 1.82 6.68 3.59
CA ASP A 258 2.79 7.45 4.39
C ASP A 258 4.17 7.54 3.69
N LEU A 259 4.38 6.76 2.63
CA LEU A 259 5.57 6.81 1.76
C LEU A 259 5.39 7.82 0.63
N GLU A 260 4.16 8.06 0.18
CA GLU A 260 3.85 9.13 -0.77
C GLU A 260 4.03 10.48 -0.07
N GLY A 261 5.02 11.27 -0.49
CA GLY A 261 5.37 12.55 0.12
C GLY A 261 4.14 13.45 0.26
N LYS A 262 3.58 13.53 1.46
CA LYS A 262 2.42 14.38 1.74
C LYS A 262 2.83 15.83 1.62
N VAL A 263 2.13 16.55 0.77
CA VAL A 263 2.28 17.98 0.55
C VAL A 263 1.38 18.71 1.54
N LYS A 264 1.96 19.63 2.31
CA LYS A 264 1.20 20.46 3.24
C LYS A 264 0.44 21.54 2.49
N VAL A 265 -0.89 21.61 2.67
CA VAL A 265 -1.77 22.63 2.09
C VAL A 265 -2.62 23.24 3.20
N GLY A 266 -2.25 24.45 3.63
CA GLY A 266 -2.76 25.01 4.89
C GLY A 266 -2.35 24.14 6.08
N ASP A 267 -3.33 23.61 6.82
CA ASP A 267 -3.13 22.73 7.97
C ASP A 267 -3.26 21.23 7.63
N GLU A 268 -3.60 20.89 6.39
CA GLU A 268 -3.81 19.51 5.93
C GLU A 268 -2.54 18.96 5.24
N LEU A 269 -2.29 17.65 5.39
CA LEU A 269 -1.24 16.92 4.67
C LEU A 269 -1.90 16.00 3.65
N LEU A 270 -1.66 16.24 2.36
CA LEU A 270 -2.30 15.53 1.25
C LEU A 270 -1.27 14.83 0.39
N THR A 271 -1.52 13.61 -0.09
CA THR A 271 -0.68 13.03 -1.15
C THR A 271 -0.77 13.88 -2.43
N PRO A 272 0.21 13.81 -3.35
CA PRO A 272 0.13 14.53 -4.62
C PRO A 272 -1.13 14.19 -5.43
N GLN A 273 -1.59 12.93 -5.32
CA GLN A 273 -2.83 12.47 -5.96
C GLN A 273 -4.08 13.06 -5.29
N GLU A 274 -4.16 13.04 -3.95
CA GLU A 274 -5.26 13.69 -3.22
C GLU A 274 -5.34 15.19 -3.50
N LEU A 275 -4.17 15.85 -3.57
CA LEU A 275 -4.08 17.26 -3.92
C LEU A 275 -4.53 17.50 -5.36
N TYR A 276 -4.14 16.64 -6.30
CA TYR A 276 -4.59 16.70 -7.69
C TYR A 276 -6.12 16.56 -7.79
N ASP A 277 -6.68 15.52 -7.17
CA ASP A 277 -8.11 15.22 -7.23
C ASP A 277 -8.93 16.32 -6.57
N ARG A 278 -8.46 16.86 -5.43
CA ARG A 278 -9.06 18.02 -4.78
C ARG A 278 -9.04 19.25 -5.69
N THR A 279 -7.91 19.54 -6.32
CA THR A 279 -7.75 20.70 -7.20
C THR A 279 -8.62 20.54 -8.45
N LEU A 280 -8.69 19.33 -9.01
CA LEU A 280 -9.54 18.99 -10.14
C LEU A 280 -11.03 19.18 -9.81
N TYR A 281 -11.45 18.72 -8.63
CA TYR A 281 -12.82 18.92 -8.15
C TYR A 281 -13.15 20.41 -8.03
N GLN A 282 -12.28 21.22 -7.43
CA GLN A 282 -12.52 22.66 -7.30
C GLN A 282 -12.55 23.38 -8.67
N TYR A 283 -11.66 23.00 -9.60
CA TYR A 283 -11.70 23.45 -10.99
C TYR A 283 -13.05 23.09 -11.65
N SER A 284 -13.60 21.90 -11.39
CA SER A 284 -14.89 21.50 -11.96
C SER A 284 -16.03 22.40 -11.48
N LEU A 285 -16.00 22.82 -10.21
CA LEU A 285 -17.00 23.70 -9.61
C LEU A 285 -16.94 25.12 -10.18
N ILE A 286 -15.74 25.67 -10.35
CA ILE A 286 -15.56 27.04 -10.86
C ILE A 286 -16.01 27.16 -12.32
N TRP A 287 -15.59 26.21 -13.15
CA TRP A 287 -15.73 26.36 -14.59
C TRP A 287 -16.99 25.70 -15.15
N GLY A 288 -17.71 24.89 -14.36
CA GLY A 288 -18.94 24.23 -14.79
C GLY A 288 -18.76 23.29 -16.00
N MET A 289 -17.54 22.82 -16.24
CA MET A 289 -17.20 22.01 -17.40
C MET A 289 -17.30 20.51 -17.11
N GLY A 290 -17.51 19.72 -18.17
CA GLY A 290 -17.40 18.26 -18.10
C GLY A 290 -16.00 17.79 -17.70
N SER A 291 -15.94 16.63 -17.04
CA SER A 291 -14.72 16.09 -16.40
C SER A 291 -13.47 16.07 -17.29
N ALA A 292 -13.63 15.75 -18.57
CA ALA A 292 -12.52 15.72 -19.53
C ALA A 292 -11.94 17.12 -19.82
N SER A 293 -12.79 18.14 -19.98
CA SER A 293 -12.36 19.51 -20.23
C SER A 293 -11.72 20.13 -18.99
N THR A 294 -12.28 19.85 -17.81
CA THR A 294 -11.72 20.28 -16.51
C THR A 294 -10.32 19.72 -16.30
N LYS A 295 -10.14 18.41 -16.54
CA LYS A 295 -8.82 17.76 -16.44
C LYS A 295 -7.81 18.34 -17.42
N SER A 296 -8.22 18.55 -18.67
CA SER A 296 -7.36 19.14 -19.71
C SER A 296 -6.88 20.54 -19.32
N ASN A 297 -7.78 21.37 -18.78
CA ASN A 297 -7.44 22.73 -18.35
C ASN A 297 -6.53 22.75 -17.13
N LEU A 298 -6.79 21.89 -16.13
CA LEU A 298 -5.91 21.74 -14.97
C LEU A 298 -4.48 21.35 -15.42
N GLU A 299 -4.34 20.35 -16.30
CA GLU A 299 -3.03 19.93 -16.82
C GLU A 299 -2.32 21.01 -17.65
N LYS A 300 -3.09 21.88 -18.32
CA LYS A 300 -2.53 23.01 -19.05
C LYS A 300 -1.95 24.06 -18.09
N ASP A 301 -2.65 24.35 -17.00
CA ASP A 301 -2.20 25.34 -16.02
C ASP A 301 -1.04 24.81 -15.16
N ILE A 302 -1.06 23.53 -14.79
CA ILE A 302 0.09 22.86 -14.15
C ILE A 302 1.34 23.02 -15.04
N ARG A 303 1.22 22.71 -16.34
CA ARG A 303 2.35 22.87 -17.28
C ARG A 303 2.88 24.30 -17.35
N LYS A 304 2.01 25.30 -17.42
CA LYS A 304 2.43 26.73 -17.42
C LYS A 304 3.19 27.12 -16.16
N LEU A 305 2.84 26.57 -15.00
CA LEU A 305 3.55 26.84 -13.75
C LEU A 305 4.89 26.11 -13.69
N MET A 306 4.95 24.89 -14.25
CA MET A 306 6.20 24.16 -14.41
C MET A 306 7.17 24.86 -15.37
N GLU A 307 6.69 25.47 -16.45
CA GLU A 307 7.48 26.33 -17.35
C GLU A 307 8.08 27.55 -16.62
N LYS A 308 7.51 27.95 -15.48
CA LYS A 308 8.03 29.02 -14.60
C LYS A 308 8.98 28.50 -13.52
N GLY A 309 9.37 27.23 -13.57
CA GLY A 309 10.31 26.61 -12.64
C GLY A 309 9.68 26.02 -11.38
N MET A 310 8.35 25.91 -11.29
CA MET A 310 7.70 25.18 -10.19
C MET A 310 7.77 23.67 -10.42
N THR A 311 7.91 22.89 -9.34
CA THR A 311 7.63 21.45 -9.38
C THR A 311 6.13 21.21 -9.59
N ARG A 312 5.74 20.01 -10.03
CA ARG A 312 4.33 19.67 -10.24
C ARG A 312 3.52 19.78 -8.95
N GLU A 313 4.12 19.41 -7.82
CA GLU A 313 3.55 19.49 -6.49
C GLU A 313 3.35 20.95 -6.07
N GLN A 314 4.36 21.81 -6.24
CA GLN A 314 4.24 23.25 -5.98
C GLN A 314 3.17 23.90 -6.86
N ALA A 315 3.10 23.53 -8.14
CA ALA A 315 2.07 24.00 -9.04
C ALA A 315 0.67 23.60 -8.55
N LEU A 316 0.51 22.37 -8.08
CA LEU A 316 -0.75 21.87 -7.51
C LEU A 316 -1.15 22.60 -6.23
N VAL A 317 -0.20 22.86 -5.31
CA VAL A 317 -0.46 23.66 -4.10
C VAL A 317 -0.91 25.06 -4.49
N TYR A 318 -0.16 25.72 -5.37
CA TYR A 318 -0.45 27.08 -5.84
C TYR A 318 -1.85 27.16 -6.47
N LEU A 319 -2.20 26.22 -7.34
CA LEU A 319 -3.52 26.19 -7.99
C LEU A 319 -4.63 25.92 -6.97
N ASN A 320 -4.41 25.01 -6.01
CA ASN A 320 -5.38 24.74 -4.96
C ASN A 320 -5.65 25.99 -4.09
N GLU A 321 -4.60 26.70 -3.69
CA GLU A 321 -4.71 27.92 -2.87
C GLU A 321 -5.33 29.09 -3.64
N SER A 322 -4.93 29.29 -4.89
CA SER A 322 -5.48 30.33 -5.77
C SER A 322 -6.97 30.14 -5.99
N VAL A 323 -7.44 28.90 -6.10
CA VAL A 323 -8.85 28.56 -6.28
C VAL A 323 -9.67 28.78 -5.00
N ARG A 324 -9.06 28.63 -3.82
CA ARG A 324 -9.69 28.91 -2.52
C ARG A 324 -9.73 30.41 -2.16
N GLY A 325 -9.22 31.29 -3.02
CA GLY A 325 -9.21 32.74 -2.78
C GLY A 325 -8.21 33.20 -1.73
N LYS A 326 -7.25 32.35 -1.35
CA LYS A 326 -6.08 32.77 -0.56
C LYS A 326 -5.06 33.34 -1.54
N ARG A 327 -4.97 34.66 -1.62
CA ARG A 327 -3.88 35.36 -2.32
C ARG A 327 -2.73 35.63 -1.39
#